data_AF-A0A962APU8-F1
#
_entry.id   AF-A0A962APU8-F1
#
_cell.length_a   1.000
_cell.length_b   1.000
_cell.length_c   1.000
_cell.angle_alpha   90.00
_cell.angle_beta   90.00
_cell.angle_gamma   90.00
#
_symmetry.space_group_name_H-M   'P 1'
#
loop_
_entity.id
_entity.type
_entity.pdbx_description
1 polymer ?
#
loop_
_entity_poly.entity_id
_entity_poly.type
_entity_poly.pdbx_seq_one_letter_code
_entity_poly.pdbx_strand_id
1 'polypeptide(L)'
;MSEPNEIAEARARLLVVGADQTDLDWFDSLGWSDAATPLVRNEADVAAFRRREQKLSAAVAHLTFAERAASPEGKLAAAIGARIADWQDRDEGDS
;
A
#
# COMPACT_ATOMS: atom_id res chain seq x y z
N MET A 1 13.57 -5.85 0.43
CA MET A 1 13.61 -5.68 -1.04
C MET A 1 12.99 -6.93 -1.63
N SER A 2 11.91 -6.80 -2.40
CA SER A 2 11.20 -7.94 -3.02
C SER A 2 11.92 -8.43 -4.27
N GLU A 3 11.68 -9.68 -4.67
CA GLU A 3 12.33 -10.23 -5.87
C GLU A 3 11.71 -9.64 -7.16
N PRO A 4 12.48 -9.48 -8.24
CA PRO A 4 11.97 -8.89 -9.49
C PRO A 4 10.74 -9.60 -10.07
N ASN A 5 10.63 -10.92 -9.91
CA ASN A 5 9.49 -11.69 -10.38
C ASN A 5 8.23 -11.40 -9.55
N GLU A 6 8.36 -11.30 -8.22
CA GLU A 6 7.24 -10.97 -7.32
C GLU A 6 6.68 -9.57 -7.62
N ILE A 7 7.55 -8.61 -7.93
CA ILE A 7 7.14 -7.25 -8.29
C ILE A 7 6.39 -7.24 -9.63
N ALA A 8 6.85 -8.02 -10.62
CA ALA A 8 6.16 -8.11 -11.91
C ALA A 8 4.75 -8.70 -11.77
N GLU A 9 4.60 -9.77 -10.97
CA GLU A 9 3.31 -10.37 -10.65
C GLU A 9 2.41 -9.40 -9.89
N ALA A 10 2.96 -8.66 -8.93
CA ALA A 10 2.23 -7.68 -8.14
C ALA A 10 1.69 -6.53 -9.00
N ARG A 11 2.50 -6.01 -9.94
CA ARG A 11 2.05 -5.03 -10.94
C ARG A 11 0.90 -5.58 -11.78
N ALA A 12 1.02 -6.81 -12.25
CA ALA A 12 -0.02 -7.44 -13.06
C ALA A 12 -1.35 -7.56 -12.31
N ARG A 13 -1.32 -7.98 -11.04
CA ARG A 13 -2.51 -8.04 -10.17
C ARG A 13 -3.11 -6.65 -9.92
N LEU A 14 -2.28 -5.64 -9.68
CA LEU A 14 -2.72 -4.26 -9.49
C LEU A 14 -3.40 -3.68 -10.73
N LEU A 15 -2.88 -3.95 -11.92
CA LEU A 15 -3.50 -3.53 -13.18
C LEU A 15 -4.91 -4.13 -13.36
N VAL A 16 -5.10 -5.41 -13.00
CA VAL A 16 -6.41 -6.08 -13.06
C VAL A 16 -7.45 -5.41 -12.16
N VAL A 17 -7.04 -4.89 -11.00
CA VAL A 17 -7.93 -4.17 -10.07
C VAL A 17 -8.02 -2.67 -10.33
N GLY A 18 -7.48 -2.19 -11.45
CA GLY A 18 -7.60 -0.79 -11.89
C GLY A 18 -6.59 0.17 -11.27
N ALA A 19 -5.41 -0.31 -10.85
CA ALA A 19 -4.27 0.57 -10.62
C ALA A 19 -3.85 1.24 -11.94
N ASP A 20 -3.61 2.54 -11.90
CA ASP A 20 -3.07 3.28 -13.03
C ASP A 20 -1.54 3.40 -12.93
N GLN A 21 -0.92 4.00 -13.94
CA GLN A 21 0.52 4.19 -13.97
C GLN A 21 1.02 5.06 -12.82
N THR A 22 0.24 6.03 -12.35
CA THR A 22 0.63 6.90 -11.22
C THR A 22 0.69 6.13 -9.91
N ASP A 23 -0.19 5.14 -9.71
CA ASP A 23 -0.10 4.25 -8.56
C ASP A 23 1.13 3.33 -8.67
N LEU A 24 1.39 2.75 -9.85
CA LEU A 24 2.55 1.87 -10.05
C LEU A 24 3.89 2.60 -9.89
N ASP A 25 4.03 3.78 -10.48
CA ASP A 25 5.23 4.62 -10.35
C ASP A 25 5.46 5.01 -8.88
N TRP A 26 4.39 5.24 -8.13
CA TRP A 26 4.48 5.52 -6.71
C TRP A 26 5.03 4.29 -5.95
N PHE A 27 4.49 3.08 -6.16
CA PHE A 27 5.03 1.87 -5.52
C PHE A 27 6.48 1.59 -5.93
N ASP A 28 6.83 1.85 -7.19
CA ASP A 28 8.20 1.72 -7.70
C ASP A 28 9.17 2.70 -7.06
N SER A 29 8.76 3.95 -6.84
CA SER A 29 9.58 4.95 -6.17
C SER A 29 9.93 4.55 -4.73
N LEU A 30 9.10 3.70 -4.10
CA LEU A 30 9.34 3.11 -2.78
C LEU A 30 10.15 1.82 -2.83
N GLY A 31 10.50 1.32 -4.02
CA GLY A 31 11.10 0.01 -4.21
C GLY A 31 10.23 -1.13 -3.67
N TRP A 32 8.91 -0.95 -3.65
CA TRP A 32 7.94 -1.89 -3.09
C TRP A 32 8.21 -2.27 -1.62
N SER A 33 8.76 -1.34 -0.84
CA SER A 33 9.10 -1.57 0.57
C SER A 33 8.12 -0.89 1.51
N ASP A 34 7.53 -1.68 2.40
CA ASP A 34 6.73 -1.24 3.54
C ASP A 34 7.48 -0.23 4.42
N ALA A 35 8.78 -0.47 4.68
CA ALA A 35 9.63 0.43 5.45
C ALA A 35 9.83 1.82 4.79
N ALA A 36 9.68 1.91 3.46
CA ALA A 36 9.79 3.17 2.73
C ALA A 36 8.47 3.97 2.70
N THR A 37 7.39 3.43 3.26
CA THR A 37 6.07 4.09 3.24
C THR A 37 6.12 5.44 3.99
N PRO A 38 5.88 6.56 3.29
CA PRO A 38 5.99 7.88 3.88
C PRO A 38 4.92 8.15 4.94
N LEU A 39 5.20 9.09 5.84
CA LEU A 39 4.21 9.56 6.82
C LEU A 39 3.10 10.36 6.11
N VAL A 40 1.88 10.21 6.61
CA VAL A 40 0.75 11.10 6.26
C VAL A 40 1.02 12.48 6.87
N ARG A 41 0.91 13.54 6.07
CA ARG A 41 1.14 14.93 6.51
C ARG A 41 -0.12 15.79 6.49
N ASN A 42 -1.12 15.38 5.71
CA ASN A 42 -2.36 16.14 5.51
C ASN A 42 -3.48 15.20 5.02
N GLU A 43 -4.70 15.72 4.94
CA GLU A 43 -5.87 14.97 4.48
C GLU A 43 -5.77 14.48 3.03
N ALA A 44 -5.07 15.21 2.15
CA ALA A 44 -4.89 14.79 0.76
C ALA A 44 -4.01 13.53 0.68
N ASP A 45 -3.00 13.41 1.55
CA ASP A 45 -2.21 12.19 1.70
C ASP A 45 -3.10 11.02 2.14
N VAL A 46 -4.02 11.24 3.11
CA VAL A 46 -4.97 10.20 3.55
C VAL A 46 -5.82 9.70 2.39
N ALA A 47 -6.41 10.60 1.61
CA ALA A 47 -7.24 10.22 0.47
C ALA A 47 -6.44 9.42 -0.57
N ALA A 48 -5.22 9.85 -0.89
CA ALA A 48 -4.35 9.16 -1.82
C ALA A 48 -3.89 7.79 -1.29
N PHE A 49 -3.58 7.71 0.00
CA PHE A 49 -3.12 6.48 0.67
C PHE A 49 -4.25 5.46 0.79
N ARG A 50 -5.46 5.87 1.19
CA ARG A 50 -6.63 4.99 1.22
C ARG A 50 -6.92 4.41 -0.16
N ARG A 51 -6.85 5.22 -1.22
CA ARG A 51 -7.03 4.73 -2.59
C ARG A 51 -6.01 3.64 -2.95
N ARG A 52 -4.73 3.84 -2.60
CA ARG A 52 -3.66 2.88 -2.88
C ARG A 52 -3.76 1.62 -2.02
N GLU A 53 -4.06 1.77 -0.74
CA GLU A 53 -4.30 0.67 0.20
C GLU A 53 -5.45 -0.22 -0.29
N GLN A 54 -6.58 0.37 -0.72
CA GLN A 54 -7.69 -0.39 -1.29
C GLN A 54 -7.30 -1.19 -2.53
N LYS A 55 -6.50 -0.61 -3.43
CA LYS A 55 -6.02 -1.31 -4.63
C LYS A 55 -5.09 -2.47 -4.27
N LEU A 56 -4.17 -2.27 -3.33
CA LEU A 56 -3.28 -3.32 -2.84
C LEU A 56 -4.07 -4.45 -2.18
N SER A 57 -4.99 -4.11 -1.28
CA SER A 57 -5.87 -5.06 -0.59
C SER A 57 -6.76 -5.84 -1.57
N ALA A 58 -7.29 -5.18 -2.61
CA ALA A 58 -8.06 -5.84 -3.66
C ALA A 58 -7.20 -6.81 -4.50
N ALA A 59 -5.97 -6.41 -4.85
CA ALA A 59 -5.05 -7.24 -5.65
C ALA A 59 -4.72 -8.57 -4.97
N VAL A 60 -4.71 -8.61 -3.63
CA VAL A 60 -4.41 -9.82 -2.84
C VAL A 60 -5.63 -10.42 -2.13
N ALA A 61 -6.84 -9.97 -2.44
CA ALA A 61 -8.07 -10.44 -1.78
C ALA A 61 -8.33 -11.94 -1.99
N HIS A 62 -7.77 -12.55 -3.03
CA HIS A 62 -7.87 -13.98 -3.30
C HIS A 62 -6.84 -14.83 -2.53
N LEU A 63 -5.79 -14.22 -1.96
CA LEU A 63 -4.76 -14.90 -1.20
C LEU A 63 -5.22 -15.19 0.23
N THR A 64 -4.62 -16.21 0.86
CA THR A 64 -4.77 -16.49 2.28
C THR A 64 -4.09 -15.41 3.14
N PHE A 65 -4.39 -15.38 4.44
CA PHE A 65 -3.77 -14.42 5.35
C PHE A 65 -2.23 -14.49 5.35
N ALA A 66 -1.66 -15.70 5.37
CA ALA A 66 -0.22 -15.89 5.37
C ALA A 66 0.44 -15.41 4.06
N GLU A 67 -0.19 -15.71 2.92
CA GLU A 67 0.29 -15.27 1.61
C GLU A 67 0.21 -13.75 1.46
N ARG A 68 -0.87 -13.13 1.93
CA ARG A 68 -0.98 -11.65 1.98
C ARG A 68 0.15 -11.05 2.79
N ALA A 69 0.40 -11.57 4.00
CA ALA A 69 1.46 -11.07 4.87
C ALA A 69 2.87 -11.26 4.27
N ALA A 70 3.07 -12.26 3.40
CA ALA A 70 4.32 -12.49 2.69
C ALA A 70 4.47 -11.62 1.43
N SER A 71 3.36 -11.29 0.76
CA SER A 71 3.34 -10.55 -0.51
C SER A 71 3.81 -9.09 -0.37
N PRO A 72 4.47 -8.53 -1.40
CA PRO A 72 4.79 -7.10 -1.45
C PRO A 72 3.54 -6.21 -1.27
N GLU A 73 2.43 -6.58 -1.89
CA GLU A 73 1.19 -5.80 -1.85
C GLU A 73 0.58 -5.77 -0.45
N GLY A 74 0.51 -6.92 0.22
CA GLY A 74 -0.05 -7.01 1.56
C GLY A 74 0.81 -6.31 2.61
N LYS A 75 2.15 -6.35 2.48
CA LYS A 75 3.07 -5.60 3.34
C LYS A 75 2.89 -4.08 3.16
N LEU A 76 2.80 -3.60 1.92
CA LEU A 76 2.55 -2.19 1.63
C LEU A 76 1.16 -1.75 2.09
N ALA A 77 0.12 -2.56 1.88
CA ALA A 77 -1.23 -2.24 2.34
C ALA A 77 -1.26 -2.06 3.87
N ALA A 78 -0.64 -2.98 4.59
CA ALA A 78 -0.53 -2.92 6.05
C ALA A 78 0.25 -1.67 6.50
N ALA A 79 1.38 -1.36 5.86
CA ALA A 79 2.17 -0.18 6.20
C ALA A 79 1.41 1.12 5.93
N ILE A 80 0.73 1.23 4.80
CA ILE A 80 -0.10 2.40 4.47
C ILE A 80 -1.25 2.53 5.48
N GLY A 81 -1.92 1.43 5.82
CA GLY A 81 -2.97 1.41 6.83
C GLY A 81 -2.48 1.90 8.20
N ALA A 82 -1.29 1.44 8.62
CA ALA A 82 -0.66 1.90 9.86
C ALA A 82 -0.33 3.41 9.82
N ARG A 83 0.15 3.94 8.69
CA ARG A 83 0.41 5.38 8.54
C ARG A 83 -0.84 6.24 8.63
N ILE A 84 -1.96 5.74 8.12
CA ILE A 84 -3.27 6.42 8.22
C ILE A 84 -3.74 6.40 9.67
N ALA A 85 -3.72 5.24 10.33
CA ALA A 85 -4.13 5.10 11.73
C ALA A 85 -3.30 5.99 12.67
N ASP A 86 -1.96 5.96 12.53
CA ASP A 86 -1.04 6.81 13.30
C ASP A 86 -1.35 8.32 13.16
N TRP A 87 -1.88 8.75 12.00
CA TRP A 87 -2.24 10.14 11.78
C TRP A 87 -3.60 10.48 12.40
N GLN A 88 -4.58 9.59 12.29
CA GLN A 88 -5.91 9.77 12.90
C GLN A 88 -5.81 9.80 14.43
N ASP A 89 -5.03 8.90 15.04
CA ASP A 89 -4.83 8.85 16.49
C ASP A 89 -4.19 10.13 17.04
N ARG A 90 -3.35 10.83 16.25
CA ARG A 90 -2.75 12.12 16.65
C ARG A 90 -3.76 13.25 16.66
N ASP A 91 -4.65 13.27 15.67
CA ASP A 91 -5.68 14.30 15.54
C ASP A 91 -6.74 14.17 16.65
N GLU A 92 -7.08 12.93 17.01
CA GLU A 92 -8.01 12.63 18.11
C GLU A 92 -7.41 12.87 19.51
N GLY A 93 -6.08 12.81 19.66
CA GLY A 93 -5.38 12.98 20.94
C GLY A 93 -5.12 14.42 21.37
N ASP A 94 -5.41 15.42 20.53
CA ASP A 94 -5.15 16.85 20.77
C ASP A 94 -6.44 17.65 21.09
N SER A 95 -7.52 16.95 21.50
CA SER A 95 -8.83 17.53 21.89
C SER A 95 -9.06 17.64 23.40
#